data_AF-W6QCN8-F1
#
_entry.id   AF-W6QCN8-F1
#
_cell.length_a   1.000
_cell.length_b   1.000
_cell.length_c   1.000
_cell.angle_alpha   90.00
_cell.angle_beta   90.00
_cell.angle_gamma   90.00
#
_symmetry.space_group_name_H-M   'P 1'
#
loop_
_entity.id
_entity.type
_entity.pdbx_description
1 polymer ?
#
loop_
_entity_poly.entity_id
_entity_poly.type
_entity_poly.pdbx_seq_one_letter_code
_entity_poly.pdbx_strand_id
1 'polypeptide(L)'
;MIKLHAIGRGACGTVWACETGPAYKREDGNPARSLQNDFEMHNRVLQSRQTLMNLRKSTQVEIQIPSCHNFIEPKNKEWWAAHLERVPQGYTSCNMIEAPTHSTLWGINPTPSYSSILPG
;
A
#
# COMPACT_ATOMS: atom_id res chain seq x y z
N MET A 1 10.25 18.84 4.22
CA MET A 1 9.82 17.62 3.51
C MET A 1 9.47 16.55 4.53
N ILE A 2 8.31 15.88 4.43
CA ILE A 2 7.89 14.87 5.41
C ILE A 2 8.60 13.54 5.09
N LYS A 3 9.34 13.01 6.08
CA LYS A 3 10.07 11.74 5.95
C LYS A 3 9.14 10.55 6.16
N LEU A 4 9.35 9.52 5.34
CA LEU A 4 8.72 8.23 5.52
C LEU A 4 9.47 7.44 6.60
N HIS A 5 8.73 6.75 7.45
CA HIS A 5 9.26 5.79 8.42
C HIS A 5 8.66 4.41 8.18
N ALA A 6 9.42 3.37 8.52
CA ALA A 6 8.92 2.01 8.42
C ALA A 6 7.86 1.76 9.49
N ILE A 7 6.66 1.34 9.05
CA ILE A 7 5.53 1.00 9.93
C ILE A 7 5.27 -0.51 10.00
N GLY A 8 5.96 -1.29 9.16
CA GLY A 8 5.88 -2.75 9.20
C GLY A 8 6.97 -3.38 8.34
N ARG A 9 7.44 -4.57 8.74
CA ARG A 9 8.42 -5.36 7.99
C ARG A 9 8.00 -6.83 8.04
N GLY A 10 8.04 -7.50 6.90
CA GLY A 10 7.80 -8.92 6.80
C GLY A 10 8.73 -9.55 5.78
N ALA A 11 8.52 -10.85 5.51
CA ALA A 11 9.31 -11.61 4.54
C ALA A 11 9.08 -11.20 3.06
N CYS A 12 8.13 -10.29 2.81
CA CYS A 12 7.71 -9.82 1.50
C CYS A 12 7.94 -8.32 1.30
N GLY A 13 8.84 -7.72 2.08
CA GLY A 13 9.14 -6.29 2.02
C GLY A 13 8.88 -5.52 3.31
N THR A 14 9.02 -4.21 3.19
CA THR A 14 8.81 -3.25 4.28
C THR A 14 7.75 -2.24 3.87
N VAL A 15 6.85 -1.87 4.78
CA VAL A 15 5.81 -0.86 4.57
C VAL A 15 6.23 0.44 5.25
N TRP A 16 6.10 1.55 4.52
CA TRP A 16 6.60 2.86 4.90
C TRP A 16 5.45 3.85 4.81
N ALA A 17 5.33 4.74 5.78
CA ALA A 17 4.32 5.80 5.76
C ALA A 17 4.81 7.04 6.49
N CYS A 18 4.05 8.12 6.37
CA CYS A 18 4.11 9.25 7.28
C CYS A 18 2.73 9.47 7.91
N GLU A 19 2.62 10.39 8.87
CA GLU A 19 1.39 10.63 9.63
C GLU A 19 0.18 10.90 8.73
N THR A 20 0.40 11.57 7.60
CA THR A 20 -0.62 11.86 6.61
C THR A 20 -0.15 11.46 5.21
N GLY A 21 -1.07 11.01 4.36
CA GLY A 21 -0.76 10.61 2.99
C GLY A 21 -0.49 9.11 2.81
N PRO A 22 -0.09 8.67 1.61
CA PRO A 22 -0.08 7.26 1.25
C PRO A 22 0.95 6.42 2.03
N ALA A 23 0.66 5.13 2.11
CA ALA A 23 1.59 4.09 2.53
C ALA A 23 2.25 3.44 1.30
N TYR A 24 3.50 3.03 1.47
CA TYR A 24 4.33 2.48 0.43
C TYR A 24 4.86 1.11 0.84
N LYS A 25 4.54 0.06 0.09
CA LYS A 25 5.18 -1.24 0.25
C LYS A 25 6.39 -1.32 -0.67
N ARG A 26 7.57 -1.53 -0.10
CA ARG A 26 8.85 -1.61 -0.79
C ARG A 26 9.32 -3.05 -0.92
N GLU A 27 9.86 -3.41 -2.08
CA GLU A 27 10.53 -4.68 -2.30
C GLU A 27 11.83 -4.74 -1.49
N ASP A 28 12.14 -5.90 -0.91
CA ASP A 28 13.35 -6.15 -0.13
C ASP A 28 14.42 -6.96 -0.91
N GLY A 29 14.14 -7.31 -2.16
CA GLY A 29 15.05 -8.06 -3.04
C GLY A 29 14.90 -9.57 -2.95
N ASN A 30 13.85 -10.10 -2.29
CA ASN A 30 13.57 -11.52 -2.27
C ASN A 30 13.07 -12.03 -3.64
N PRO A 31 13.83 -12.87 -4.38
CA PRO A 31 13.46 -13.31 -5.73
C PRO A 31 12.23 -14.21 -5.76
N ALA A 32 11.87 -14.85 -4.63
CA ALA A 32 10.71 -15.73 -4.54
C ALA A 32 9.38 -14.96 -4.44
N ARG A 33 9.40 -13.64 -4.20
CA ARG A 33 8.20 -12.84 -3.99
C ARG A 33 8.32 -11.49 -4.68
N SER A 34 7.62 -11.34 -5.80
CA SER A 34 7.61 -10.14 -6.62
C SER A 34 6.47 -9.20 -6.24
N LEU A 35 6.79 -7.93 -5.94
CA LEU A 35 5.75 -6.91 -5.75
C LEU A 35 4.89 -6.69 -6.99
N GLN A 36 5.44 -6.94 -8.18
CA GLN A 36 4.66 -6.85 -9.42
C GLN A 36 3.51 -7.87 -9.41
N ASN A 37 3.79 -9.11 -8.99
CA ASN A 37 2.76 -10.14 -8.87
C ASN A 37 1.70 -9.76 -7.83
N ASP A 38 2.10 -9.21 -6.67
CA ASP A 38 1.16 -8.72 -5.66
C ASP A 38 0.22 -7.64 -6.23
N PHE A 39 0.77 -6.67 -6.97
CA PHE A 39 0.01 -5.62 -7.62
C PHE A 39 -0.96 -6.15 -8.69
N GLU A 40 -0.49 -7.06 -9.54
CA GLU A 40 -1.32 -7.70 -10.57
C GLU A 40 -2.46 -8.51 -9.98
N MET A 41 -2.20 -9.30 -8.93
CA MET A 41 -3.22 -10.06 -8.22
C MET A 41 -4.25 -9.16 -7.57
N HIS A 42 -3.83 -8.04 -6.97
CA HIS A 42 -4.76 -7.07 -6.40
C HIS A 42 -5.68 -6.46 -7.45
N ASN A 43 -5.13 -6.09 -8.61
CA ASN A 43 -5.91 -5.56 -9.73
C ASN A 43 -6.94 -6.57 -10.27
N ARG A 44 -6.57 -7.87 -10.35
CA ARG A 44 -7.51 -8.93 -10.74
C ARG A 44 -8.68 -9.05 -9.75
N VAL A 45 -8.41 -8.91 -8.46
CA VAL A 45 -9.43 -8.93 -7.40
C VAL A 45 -10.37 -7.72 -7.53
N LEU A 46 -9.83 -6.52 -7.75
CA LEU A 46 -10.63 -5.30 -7.97
C LEU A 46 -11.52 -5.41 -9.23
N GLN A 47 -10.98 -5.93 -10.33
CA GLN A 47 -11.71 -6.17 -11.57
C GLN A 47 -12.82 -7.20 -11.37
N SER A 48 -12.52 -8.30 -10.69
CA SER A 48 -13.51 -9.36 -10.39
C SER A 48 -14.67 -8.83 -9.55
N ARG A 49 -14.38 -7.98 -8.55
CA ARG A 49 -15.40 -7.28 -7.76
C ARG A 49 -16.30 -6.43 -8.66
N GLN A 50 -15.73 -5.66 -9.58
CA GLN A 50 -16.51 -4.83 -10.51
C GLN A 50 -17.40 -5.69 -11.41
N THR A 51 -16.87 -6.79 -11.94
CA THR A 51 -17.65 -7.73 -12.76
C THR A 51 -18.80 -8.33 -11.96
N LEU A 52 -18.57 -8.75 -10.71
CA LEU A 52 -19.64 -9.26 -9.82
C LEU A 52 -20.74 -8.21 -9.57
N MET A 53 -20.35 -6.96 -9.30
CA MET A 53 -21.30 -5.86 -9.12
C MET A 53 -22.15 -5.61 -10.37
N ASN A 54 -21.56 -5.76 -11.56
CA ASN A 54 -22.26 -5.58 -12.84
C ASN A 54 -23.25 -6.73 -13.14
N LEU A 55 -22.98 -7.94 -12.66
CA LEU A 55 -23.79 -9.14 -12.97
C LEU A 55 -25.14 -9.22 -12.23
N ARG A 56 -25.41 -8.35 -11.25
CA ARG A 56 -26.71 -8.15 -10.55
C ARG A 56 -27.60 -9.40 -10.35
N LYS A 57 -27.02 -10.56 -10.00
CA LYS A 57 -27.80 -11.73 -9.58
C LYS A 57 -28.05 -11.71 -8.08
N SER A 58 -29.08 -10.95 -7.67
CA SER A 58 -29.85 -11.02 -6.41
C SER A 58 -29.16 -11.21 -5.04
N THR A 59 -27.84 -11.30 -4.98
CA THR A 59 -27.06 -11.46 -3.75
C THR A 59 -26.18 -10.23 -3.61
N GLN A 60 -26.54 -9.37 -2.66
CA GLN A 60 -25.72 -8.21 -2.27
C GLN A 60 -24.45 -8.72 -1.60
N VAL A 61 -23.42 -8.98 -2.39
CA VAL A 61 -22.09 -9.30 -1.88
C VAL A 61 -21.36 -7.97 -1.66
N GLU A 62 -21.42 -7.47 -0.42
CA GLU A 62 -20.67 -6.29 0.01
C GLU A 62 -19.28 -6.69 0.49
N ILE A 63 -18.30 -6.63 -0.43
CA ILE A 63 -16.89 -6.83 -0.09
C ILE A 63 -16.18 -5.47 -0.16
N GLN A 64 -15.59 -5.06 0.95
CA GLN A 64 -14.71 -3.91 1.03
C GLN A 64 -13.28 -4.36 0.66
N ILE A 65 -12.86 -3.99 -0.55
CA ILE A 65 -11.49 -4.23 -1.02
C ILE A 65 -10.80 -2.88 -1.04
N PRO A 66 -9.72 -2.69 -0.27
CA PRO A 66 -9.05 -1.40 -0.27
C PRO A 66 -8.42 -1.10 -1.64
N SER A 67 -8.37 0.19 -1.99
CA SER A 67 -7.74 0.64 -3.21
C SER A 67 -6.22 0.43 -3.16
N CYS A 68 -5.65 0.04 -4.30
CA CYS A 68 -4.22 0.08 -4.58
C CYS A 68 -4.03 1.07 -5.72
N HIS A 69 -3.24 2.13 -5.53
CA HIS A 69 -3.22 3.24 -6.48
C HIS A 69 -2.23 3.01 -7.59
N ASN A 70 -0.96 2.73 -7.26
CA ASN A 70 0.10 2.73 -8.24
C ASN A 70 1.15 1.65 -7.98
N PHE A 71 1.75 1.18 -9.08
CA PHE A 71 3.01 0.44 -9.08
C PHE A 71 4.12 1.35 -9.59
N ILE A 72 5.10 1.60 -8.75
CA ILE A 72 6.23 2.49 -9.02
C ILE A 72 7.44 1.62 -9.36
N GLU A 73 7.88 1.71 -10.60
CA GLU A 73 9.03 0.96 -11.09
C GLU A 73 10.36 1.65 -10.73
N PRO A 74 11.46 0.90 -10.56
CA PRO A 74 12.80 1.47 -10.31
C PRO A 74 13.26 2.43 -11.42
N LYS A 75 12.75 2.24 -12.64
CA LYS A 75 13.09 3.03 -13.83
C LYS A 75 12.36 4.38 -13.92
N ASN A 76 11.37 4.63 -13.06
CA ASN A 76 10.66 5.91 -13.02
C ASN A 76 11.52 7.00 -12.36
N LYS A 77 12.46 7.56 -13.14
CA LYS A 77 13.46 8.52 -12.65
C LYS A 77 12.83 9.79 -12.07
N GLU A 78 11.73 10.26 -12.66
CA GLU A 78 11.03 11.47 -12.23
C GLU A 78 10.43 11.29 -10.84
N TRP A 79 9.71 10.18 -10.62
CA TRP A 79 9.12 9.89 -9.33
C TRP A 79 10.19 9.69 -8.25
N TRP A 80 11.22 8.89 -8.55
CA TRP A 80 12.31 8.63 -7.62
C TRP A 80 13.10 9.89 -7.29
N ALA A 81 13.41 10.76 -8.26
CA ALA A 81 14.09 12.03 -7.99
C ALA A 81 13.29 12.93 -7.02
N ALA A 82 11.96 12.94 -7.14
CA ALA A 82 11.08 13.72 -6.26
C ALA A 82 10.87 13.09 -4.87
N HIS A 83 11.09 11.79 -4.70
CA HIS A 83 10.73 11.04 -3.49
C HIS A 83 11.91 10.42 -2.74
N LEU A 84 13.12 10.38 -3.33
CA LEU A 84 14.29 9.76 -2.72
C LEU A 84 14.72 10.46 -1.41
N GLU A 85 14.51 11.77 -1.30
CA GLU A 85 14.81 12.52 -0.07
C GLU A 85 13.85 12.19 1.09
N ARG A 86 12.69 11.61 0.79
CA ARG A 86 11.69 11.19 1.79
C ARG A 86 12.03 9.83 2.41
N VAL A 87 12.79 9.00 1.70
CA VAL A 87 13.26 7.71 2.21
C VAL A 87 14.58 7.91 2.97
N PRO A 88 14.84 7.18 4.08
CA PRO A 88 16.15 7.15 4.72
C PRO A 88 17.35 7.02 3.77
N GLN A 89 18.48 7.56 4.18
CA GLN A 89 19.72 7.53 3.42
C GLN A 89 20.21 6.08 3.21
N GLY A 90 20.78 5.81 2.03
CA GLY A 90 21.32 4.49 1.66
C GLY A 90 20.34 3.59 0.90
N TYR A 91 19.11 4.04 0.66
CA TYR A 91 18.14 3.31 -0.16
C TYR A 91 18.21 3.74 -1.62
N THR A 92 18.09 2.77 -2.52
CA THR A 92 18.03 2.96 -3.98
C THR A 92 16.62 2.73 -4.52
N SER A 93 16.39 3.16 -5.76
CA SER A 93 15.16 2.87 -6.48
C SER A 93 14.92 1.36 -6.57
N CYS A 94 13.66 0.96 -6.45
CA CYS A 94 13.20 -0.43 -6.47
C CYS A 94 11.73 -0.49 -6.92
N ASN A 95 11.13 -1.67 -6.95
CA ASN A 95 9.68 -1.76 -7.09
C ASN A 95 9.01 -1.29 -5.79
N MET A 96 7.91 -0.56 -5.93
CA MET A 96 7.14 -0.06 -4.80
C MET A 96 5.64 0.00 -5.15
N ILE A 97 4.79 -0.38 -4.22
CA ILE A 97 3.33 -0.24 -4.33
C ILE A 97 2.89 0.94 -3.47
N GLU A 98 2.10 1.83 -4.04
CA GLU A 98 1.44 2.93 -3.34
C GLU A 98 0.00 2.55 -2.99
N ALA A 99 -0.36 2.73 -1.72
CA ALA A 99 -1.69 2.51 -1.18
C ALA A 99 -2.14 3.70 -0.31
N PRO A 100 -3.43 4.05 -0.25
CA PRO A 100 -3.93 5.06 0.68
C PRO A 100 -3.73 4.65 2.14
N THR A 101 -3.62 5.62 3.06
CA THR A 101 -3.33 5.35 4.50
C THR A 101 -4.45 4.60 5.23
N HIS A 102 -5.69 4.72 4.76
CA HIS A 102 -6.83 3.94 5.26
C HIS A 102 -6.90 2.52 4.65
N SER A 103 -5.88 2.15 3.86
CA SER A 103 -5.86 0.88 3.15
C SER A 103 -5.38 -0.24 4.06
N THR A 104 -6.28 -1.14 4.44
CA THR A 104 -5.98 -2.38 5.18
C THR A 104 -5.26 -3.43 4.32
N LEU A 105 -4.75 -3.08 3.11
CA LEU A 105 -4.12 -4.01 2.15
C LEU A 105 -3.04 -4.90 2.75
N TRP A 106 -2.40 -4.45 3.84
CA TRP A 106 -1.25 -5.12 4.42
C TRP A 106 -1.46 -5.51 5.89
N GLY A 107 -2.71 -5.53 6.37
CA GLY A 107 -3.02 -5.91 7.76
C GLY A 107 -2.50 -4.92 8.82
N ILE A 108 -2.03 -3.74 8.40
CA ILE A 108 -1.67 -2.67 9.33
C ILE A 108 -2.96 -1.91 9.63
N ASN A 109 -3.52 -2.12 10.82
CA ASN A 109 -4.50 -1.18 11.36
C ASN A 109 -3.76 0.14 11.61
N PRO A 110 -4.11 1.25 10.94
CA PRO A 110 -3.77 2.55 11.51
C PRO A 110 -4.54 2.61 12.82
N THR A 111 -3.86 2.38 13.95
CA THR A 111 -4.43 2.68 15.24
C THR A 111 -4.95 4.11 15.17
N PRO A 112 -6.26 4.36 15.34
CA PRO A 112 -6.66 5.69 15.76
C PRO A 112 -5.96 5.87 17.10
N SER A 113 -5.11 6.87 17.22
CA SER A 113 -4.69 7.34 18.53
C SER A 113 -5.97 7.70 19.28
N TYR A 114 -6.47 6.76 20.09
CA TYR A 114 -7.50 7.02 21.08
C TYR A 114 -6.88 7.94 22.13
N SER A 115 -7.09 9.23 21.95
CA SER A 115 -7.40 10.15 23.04
C SER A 115 -8.83 10.58 22.73
N SER A 116 -9.88 10.08 23.39
CA SER A 116 -10.03 9.90 24.82
C SER A 116 -11.33 9.12 25.09
N ILE A 117 -11.29 8.12 25.98
CA ILE A 117 -12.48 7.57 26.65
C ILE A 117 -12.44 8.02 28.12
N LEU A 118 -13.33 8.98 28.44
CA LEU A 118 -14.20 9.12 29.64
C LEU A 118 -13.56 9.36 31.04
N PRO A 119 -14.32 9.74 32.10
CA PRO A 119 -15.76 10.03 32.23
C PRO A 119 -16.13 11.37 32.92
N GLY A 120 -17.42 11.74 32.86
CA GLY A 120 -18.05 12.83 33.60
C GLY A 120 -19.49 13.03 33.17
#